data_AF-A0AAU9JM67-F1
#
_entry.id   AF-A0AAU9JM67-F1
#
_cell.length_a   1.000
_cell.length_b   1.000
_cell.length_c   1.000
_cell.angle_alpha   90.00
_cell.angle_beta   90.00
_cell.angle_gamma   90.00
#
_symmetry.space_group_name_H-M   'P 1'
#
loop_
_entity.id
_entity.type
_entity.pdbx_description
1 polymer ?
#
loop_
_entity_poly.entity_id
_entity_poly.type
_entity_poly.pdbx_seq_one_letter_code
_entity_poly.pdbx_strand_id
1 'polypeptide(L)'
;MEFTFELFPEYTLYLQLYINLTNSSELRANVRNFDCAFINPSLITSIKHILVAANRAISGVKTNTKKTDSIYSDLVYYLSPSCNIRSTLSQFGIQDSSTSIIIACFDPQTLITMDSAICGSKDSLDTLASFTNFKEIQSIFKISDSELSIDHSFTNAVSSRIALKDL
;
A
#
# COMPACT_ATOMS: atom_id res chain seq x y z
N MET A 1 -6.13 9.22 8.20
CA MET A 1 -7.48 9.06 7.60
C MET A 1 -8.01 7.67 7.93
N GLU A 2 -9.32 7.50 8.07
CA GLU A 2 -9.97 6.22 8.37
C GLU A 2 -11.01 5.86 7.29
N PHE A 3 -11.14 4.58 6.97
CA PHE A 3 -12.04 4.08 5.92
C PHE A 3 -12.67 2.76 6.33
N THR A 4 -13.99 2.74 6.51
CA THR A 4 -14.75 1.50 6.77
C THR A 4 -15.20 0.86 5.45
N PHE A 5 -15.08 -0.46 5.34
CA PHE A 5 -15.43 -1.17 4.12
C PHE A 5 -16.90 -1.58 4.09
N GLU A 6 -17.63 -1.21 3.04
CA GLU A 6 -19.06 -1.53 2.91
C GLU A 6 -19.33 -3.05 2.89
N LEU A 7 -18.46 -3.84 2.24
CA LEU A 7 -18.59 -5.30 2.17
C LEU A 7 -18.13 -6.01 3.46
N PHE A 8 -17.31 -5.33 4.28
CA PHE A 8 -16.73 -5.87 5.50
C PHE A 8 -16.78 -4.81 6.61
N PRO A 9 -17.97 -4.47 7.15
CA PRO A 9 -18.14 -3.35 8.07
C PRO A 9 -17.36 -3.47 9.38
N GLU A 10 -16.92 -4.69 9.73
CA GLU A 10 -16.06 -4.95 10.88
C GLU A 10 -14.59 -4.54 10.66
N TYR A 11 -14.19 -4.17 9.44
CA TYR A 11 -12.86 -3.66 9.14
C TYR A 11 -12.92 -2.15 8.89
N THR A 12 -12.07 -1.42 9.60
CA THR A 12 -11.75 -0.03 9.32
C THR A 12 -10.26 0.10 9.07
N LEU A 13 -9.87 0.62 7.91
CA LEU A 13 -8.48 0.87 7.57
C LEU A 13 -8.08 2.28 8.00
N TYR A 14 -7.02 2.36 8.80
CA TYR A 14 -6.39 3.60 9.21
C TYR A 14 -5.11 3.83 8.41
N LEU A 15 -5.01 4.99 7.77
CA LEU A 15 -3.88 5.40 6.94
C LEU A 15 -3.20 6.64 7.51
N GLN A 16 -1.87 6.60 7.59
CA GLN A 16 -1.03 7.74 7.95
C GLN A 16 0.22 7.81 7.07
N LEU A 17 0.50 8.98 6.50
CA LEU A 17 1.72 9.26 5.75
C LEU A 17 2.77 9.87 6.69
N TYR A 18 4.00 9.38 6.55
CA TYR A 18 5.19 9.93 7.20
C TYR A 18 6.24 10.27 6.13
N ILE A 19 6.92 11.39 6.34
CA ILE A 19 7.96 11.93 5.47
C ILE A 19 9.20 12.26 6.30
N ASN A 20 10.32 12.54 5.63
CA ASN A 20 11.61 12.84 6.26
C ASN A 20 12.07 11.72 7.22
N LEU A 21 11.86 10.46 6.82
CA LEU A 21 12.24 9.29 7.60
C LEU A 21 13.76 9.19 7.75
N THR A 22 14.22 8.93 8.97
CA THR A 22 15.66 8.72 9.27
C THR A 22 15.99 7.32 9.80
N ASN A 23 14.98 6.51 10.16
CA ASN A 23 15.16 5.16 10.71
C ASN A 23 14.52 4.04 9.86
N SER A 24 14.43 4.24 8.54
CA SER A 24 13.84 3.29 7.59
C SER A 24 14.43 1.88 7.65
N SER A 25 15.75 1.74 7.78
CA SER A 25 16.42 0.43 7.90
C SER A 25 16.04 -0.31 9.18
N GLU A 26 15.90 0.40 10.29
CA GLU A 26 15.46 -0.17 11.57
C GLU A 26 14.00 -0.61 11.49
N LEU A 27 13.13 0.24 10.94
CA LEU A 27 11.73 -0.10 10.70
C LEU A 27 11.61 -1.34 9.82
N ARG A 28 12.38 -1.41 8.71
CA ARG A 28 12.40 -2.56 7.80
C ARG A 28 12.79 -3.85 8.51
N ALA A 29 13.83 -3.81 9.35
CA ALA A 29 14.28 -4.98 10.12
C ALA A 29 13.20 -5.48 11.09
N ASN A 30 12.35 -4.57 11.59
CA ASN A 30 11.32 -4.85 12.58
C ASN A 30 9.89 -4.92 12.01
N VAL A 31 9.68 -4.90 10.68
CA VAL A 31 8.34 -4.87 10.05
C VAL A 31 7.39 -5.94 10.61
N ARG A 32 7.91 -7.15 10.90
CA ARG A 32 7.10 -8.27 11.41
C ARG A 32 6.63 -8.09 12.85
N ASN A 33 7.19 -7.15 13.59
CA ASN A 33 6.82 -6.86 14.97
C ASN A 33 5.66 -5.87 15.06
N PHE A 34 5.20 -5.33 13.93
CA PHE A 34 4.11 -4.37 13.87
C PHE A 34 2.91 -4.95 13.15
N ASP A 35 1.73 -4.78 13.73
CA ASP A 35 0.45 -5.13 13.11
C ASP A 35 -0.01 -4.04 12.12
N CYS A 36 0.86 -3.73 11.15
CA CYS A 36 0.57 -2.78 10.07
C CYS A 36 1.33 -3.09 8.79
N ALA A 37 0.80 -2.62 7.67
CA ALA A 37 1.49 -2.60 6.39
C ALA A 37 2.32 -1.32 6.26
N PHE A 38 3.59 -1.48 5.89
CA PHE A 38 4.47 -0.41 5.46
C PHE A 38 4.41 -0.33 3.94
N ILE A 39 3.98 0.80 3.39
CA ILE A 39 3.72 0.97 1.96
C ILE A 39 4.59 2.10 1.42
N ASN A 40 5.34 1.83 0.36
CA ASN A 40 6.11 2.82 -0.37
C ASN A 40 5.18 3.78 -1.15
N PRO A 41 5.08 5.07 -0.76
CA PRO A 41 4.16 6.01 -1.41
C PRO A 41 4.50 6.27 -2.88
N SER A 42 5.76 6.08 -3.31
CA SER A 42 6.15 6.38 -4.68
C SER A 42 5.49 5.49 -5.73
N LEU A 43 4.97 4.33 -5.31
CA LEU A 43 4.31 3.36 -6.18
C LEU A 43 2.79 3.34 -6.01
N ILE A 44 2.25 4.32 -5.29
CA ILE A 44 0.81 4.46 -5.05
C ILE A 44 0.27 5.62 -5.87
N THR A 45 -0.84 5.37 -6.55
CA THR A 45 -1.48 6.33 -7.45
C THR A 45 -2.60 7.13 -6.80
N SER A 46 -3.25 6.54 -5.79
CA SER A 46 -4.36 7.17 -5.06
C SER A 46 -4.67 6.40 -3.79
N ILE A 47 -5.44 6.99 -2.88
CA ILE A 47 -6.00 6.27 -1.72
C ILE A 47 -6.85 5.07 -2.18
N LYS A 48 -7.61 5.22 -3.28
CA LYS A 48 -8.45 4.17 -3.85
C LYS A 48 -7.65 2.91 -4.21
N HIS A 49 -6.42 3.07 -4.70
CA HIS A 49 -5.49 1.96 -4.96
C HIS A 49 -5.26 1.13 -3.68
N ILE A 50 -4.96 1.79 -2.56
CA ILE A 50 -4.77 1.12 -1.26
C ILE A 50 -6.07 0.45 -0.80
N LEU A 51 -7.21 1.13 -0.92
CA LEU A 51 -8.51 0.57 -0.51
C LEU A 51 -8.90 -0.68 -1.31
N VAL A 52 -8.63 -0.71 -2.62
CA VAL A 52 -8.87 -1.90 -3.44
C VAL A 52 -7.97 -3.05 -2.96
N ALA A 53 -6.68 -2.82 -2.75
CA ALA A 53 -5.77 -3.84 -2.24
C ALA A 53 -6.16 -4.36 -0.84
N ALA A 54 -6.59 -3.47 0.05
CA ALA A 54 -7.08 -3.83 1.38
C ALA A 54 -8.36 -4.67 1.31
N ASN A 55 -9.33 -4.30 0.47
CA ASN A 55 -10.53 -5.10 0.22
C ASN A 55 -10.19 -6.53 -0.23
N ARG A 56 -9.19 -6.67 -1.12
CA ARG A 56 -8.72 -7.98 -1.58
C ARG A 56 -8.05 -8.78 -0.47
N ALA A 57 -7.22 -8.14 0.35
CA ALA A 57 -6.60 -8.78 1.50
C ALA A 57 -7.65 -9.26 2.52
N ILE A 58 -8.64 -8.43 2.85
CA ILE A 58 -9.75 -8.78 3.75
C ILE A 58 -10.55 -9.95 3.17
N SER A 59 -10.89 -9.89 1.88
CA SER A 59 -11.58 -10.98 1.18
C SER A 59 -10.81 -12.29 1.31
N GLY A 60 -9.49 -12.27 1.08
CA GLY A 60 -8.63 -13.45 1.20
C GLY A 60 -8.59 -14.03 2.62
N VAL A 61 -8.65 -13.20 3.66
CA VAL A 61 -8.80 -13.65 5.04
C VAL A 61 -10.15 -14.33 5.25
N LYS A 62 -11.24 -13.73 4.77
CA LYS A 62 -12.62 -14.25 4.93
C LYS A 62 -12.87 -15.55 4.19
N THR A 63 -12.24 -15.74 3.03
CA THR A 63 -12.37 -16.95 2.21
C THR A 63 -11.26 -17.97 2.48
N ASN A 64 -10.36 -17.71 3.43
CA ASN A 64 -9.19 -18.54 3.73
C ASN A 64 -8.29 -18.81 2.50
N THR A 65 -8.14 -17.81 1.64
CA THR A 65 -7.29 -17.84 0.43
C THR A 65 -6.16 -16.80 0.49
N LYS A 66 -5.66 -16.54 1.69
CA LYS A 66 -4.52 -15.64 1.95
C LYS A 66 -3.30 -16.04 1.11
N LYS A 67 -2.51 -15.06 0.65
CA LYS A 67 -1.32 -15.30 -0.18
C LYS A 67 -0.03 -15.27 0.62
N THR A 68 -0.07 -14.65 1.79
CA THR A 68 1.06 -14.44 2.69
C THR A 68 0.64 -14.73 4.13
N ASP A 69 1.59 -14.60 5.06
CA ASP A 69 1.40 -14.99 6.47
C ASP A 69 0.51 -14.01 7.25
N SER A 70 0.32 -12.77 6.77
CA SER A 70 -0.49 -11.73 7.44
C SER A 70 -1.38 -10.96 6.47
N ILE A 71 -2.47 -10.37 6.99
CA ILE A 71 -3.34 -9.47 6.21
C ILE A 71 -2.59 -8.24 5.69
N TYR A 72 -1.57 -7.78 6.43
CA TYR A 72 -0.77 -6.60 6.08
C TYR A 72 0.16 -6.87 4.91
N SER A 73 0.84 -8.02 4.91
CA SER A 73 1.65 -8.46 3.77
C SER A 73 0.78 -8.82 2.56
N ASP A 74 -0.43 -9.33 2.76
CA ASP A 74 -1.41 -9.53 1.67
C ASP A 74 -1.86 -8.19 1.07
N LEU A 75 -2.09 -7.17 1.90
CA LEU A 75 -2.40 -5.82 1.43
C LEU A 75 -1.27 -5.32 0.53
N VAL A 76 0.00 -5.38 0.98
CA VAL A 76 1.15 -4.96 0.14
C VAL A 76 1.25 -5.80 -1.12
N TYR A 77 0.99 -7.11 -1.03
CA TYR A 77 0.95 -8.00 -2.18
C TYR A 77 -0.06 -7.54 -3.24
N TYR A 78 -1.26 -7.16 -2.84
CA TYR A 78 -2.32 -6.73 -3.76
C TYR A 78 -2.14 -5.31 -4.34
N LEU A 79 -1.17 -4.52 -3.85
CA LEU A 79 -0.80 -3.24 -4.50
C LEU A 79 -0.07 -3.44 -5.84
N SER A 80 0.51 -4.62 -6.06
CA SER A 80 1.28 -4.91 -7.27
C SER A 80 0.51 -5.84 -8.21
N PRO A 81 0.66 -5.68 -9.54
CA PRO A 81 0.17 -6.65 -10.52
C PRO A 81 1.01 -7.95 -10.53
N SER A 82 2.19 -7.96 -9.90
CA SER A 82 3.08 -9.14 -9.86
C SER A 82 2.59 -10.20 -8.87
N CYS A 83 2.61 -11.47 -9.27
CA CYS A 83 2.35 -12.59 -8.37
C CYS A 83 3.58 -13.01 -7.54
N ASN A 84 4.75 -12.40 -7.77
CA ASN A 84 5.95 -12.71 -6.99
C ASN A 84 5.97 -11.92 -5.66
N ILE A 85 5.57 -12.62 -4.60
CA ILE A 85 5.45 -12.07 -3.23
C ILE A 85 6.74 -11.36 -2.80
N ARG A 86 7.91 -11.99 -2.93
CA ARG A 86 9.18 -11.43 -2.45
C ARG A 86 9.51 -10.12 -3.15
N SER A 87 9.39 -10.09 -4.48
CA SER A 87 9.64 -8.86 -5.25
C SER A 87 8.64 -7.76 -4.90
N THR A 88 7.36 -8.11 -4.74
CA THR A 88 6.32 -7.14 -4.40
C THR A 88 6.54 -6.53 -3.03
N LEU A 89 6.79 -7.34 -2.00
CA LEU A 89 7.05 -6.85 -0.65
C LEU A 89 8.31 -5.98 -0.60
N SER A 90 9.35 -6.31 -1.38
CA SER A 90 10.56 -5.50 -1.46
C SER A 90 10.37 -4.17 -2.19
N GLN A 91 9.48 -4.12 -3.18
CA GLN A 91 9.30 -2.94 -4.03
C GLN A 91 8.22 -1.99 -3.48
N PHE A 92 7.05 -2.54 -3.14
CA PHE A 92 5.89 -1.81 -2.62
C PHE A 92 5.92 -1.64 -1.10
N GLY A 93 6.79 -2.36 -0.39
CA GLY A 93 7.02 -2.18 1.04
C GLY A 93 8.12 -1.17 1.37
N ILE A 94 8.47 -1.06 2.65
CA ILE A 94 9.59 -0.23 3.12
C ILE A 94 10.95 -0.75 2.65
N GLN A 95 11.82 0.17 2.25
CA GLN A 95 13.19 -0.07 1.81
C GLN A 95 14.17 0.64 2.76
N ASP A 96 15.43 0.23 2.78
CA ASP A 96 16.45 0.86 3.63
C ASP A 96 16.63 2.34 3.30
N SER A 97 16.44 2.71 2.03
CA SER A 97 16.54 4.08 1.54
C SER A 97 15.21 4.85 1.53
N SER A 98 14.15 4.32 2.14
CA SER A 98 12.85 5.00 2.17
C SER A 98 12.91 6.30 2.97
N THR A 99 12.58 7.41 2.32
CA THR A 99 12.46 8.75 2.96
C THR A 99 11.03 9.09 3.35
N SER A 100 10.06 8.33 2.84
CA SER A 100 8.63 8.43 3.17
C SER A 100 7.99 7.05 3.18
N ILE A 101 6.93 6.90 3.98
CA ILE A 101 6.18 5.65 4.13
C ILE A 101 4.72 5.95 4.46
N ILE A 102 3.81 5.14 3.92
CA ILE A 102 2.43 5.08 4.38
C ILE A 102 2.29 3.89 5.31
N ILE A 103 1.74 4.13 6.48
CA ILE A 103 1.31 3.08 7.40
C ILE A 103 -0.17 2.81 7.19
N ALA A 104 -0.52 1.54 7.02
CA ALA A 104 -1.89 1.08 6.91
C ALA A 104 -2.17 -0.02 7.94
N CYS A 105 -3.15 0.16 8.81
CA CYS A 105 -3.50 -0.80 9.87
C CYS A 105 -5.02 -0.87 10.09
N PHE A 106 -5.47 -1.93 10.76
CA PHE A 106 -6.89 -2.14 11.08
C PHE A 106 -7.24 -1.84 12.55
N ASP A 107 -6.24 -1.52 13.36
CA ASP A 107 -6.39 -1.11 14.76
C ASP A 107 -5.83 0.32 14.93
N PRO A 108 -6.64 1.29 15.41
CA PRO A 108 -6.17 2.65 15.63
C PRO A 108 -5.05 2.76 16.69
N GLN A 109 -4.97 1.83 17.65
CA GLN A 109 -3.88 1.81 18.65
C GLN A 109 -2.51 1.55 17.99
N THR A 110 -2.48 0.83 16.86
CA THR A 110 -1.25 0.63 16.10
C THR A 110 -0.69 1.95 15.58
N LEU A 111 -1.52 2.92 15.19
CA LEU A 111 -1.01 4.23 14.78
C LEU A 111 -0.27 4.96 15.90
N ILE A 112 -0.73 4.83 17.15
CA ILE A 112 -0.07 5.44 18.32
C ILE A 112 1.30 4.78 18.56
N THR A 113 1.37 3.46 18.42
CA THR A 113 2.64 2.73 18.50
C THR A 113 3.60 3.18 17.38
N MET A 114 3.09 3.33 16.16
CA MET A 114 3.88 3.76 15.01
C MET A 114 4.35 5.22 15.13
N ASP A 115 3.57 6.10 15.74
CA ASP A 115 3.97 7.48 16.03
C ASP A 115 5.24 7.54 16.88
N SER A 116 5.39 6.60 17.81
CA SER A 116 6.55 6.52 18.71
C SER A 116 7.75 5.81 18.06
N ALA A 117 7.49 4.88 17.13
CA ALA A 117 8.53 4.09 16.46
C ALA A 117 9.14 4.80 15.24
N ILE A 118 8.40 5.68 14.56
CA ILE A 118 8.84 6.35 13.34
C ILE A 118 9.61 7.63 13.65
N CYS A 119 10.87 7.69 13.23
CA CYS A 119 11.65 8.92 13.23
C CYS A 119 11.40 9.70 11.94
N GLY A 120 10.35 10.51 11.92
CA GLY A 120 9.94 11.36 10.80
C GLY A 120 8.80 12.30 11.17
N SER A 121 8.24 13.00 10.19
CA SER A 121 7.10 13.90 10.39
C SER A 121 5.86 13.39 9.67
N LYS A 122 4.69 13.54 10.28
CA LYS A 122 3.41 13.25 9.62
C LYS A 122 3.15 14.26 8.51
N ASP A 123 2.58 13.79 7.41
CA ASP A 123 2.07 14.65 6.33
C ASP A 123 0.63 14.24 5.95
N SER A 124 -0.08 15.09 5.23
CA SER A 124 -1.43 14.78 4.74
C SER A 124 -1.38 13.76 3.61
N LEU A 125 -2.32 12.81 3.59
CA LEU A 125 -2.49 11.91 2.45
C LEU A 125 -2.93 12.65 1.16
N ASP A 126 -3.38 13.90 1.27
CA ASP A 126 -3.67 14.75 0.11
C ASP A 126 -2.42 15.09 -0.71
N THR A 127 -1.23 15.05 -0.09
CA THR A 127 0.05 15.30 -0.77
C THR A 127 0.59 14.05 -1.48
N LEU A 128 -0.11 12.91 -1.44
CA LEU A 128 0.33 11.63 -2.00
C LEU A 128 0.81 11.73 -3.46
N ALA A 129 0.09 12.50 -4.28
CA ALA A 129 0.43 12.69 -5.69
C ALA A 129 1.83 13.28 -5.92
N SER A 130 2.40 13.99 -4.94
CA SER A 130 3.76 14.54 -5.01
C SER A 130 4.86 13.49 -4.86
N PHE A 131 4.54 12.32 -4.28
CA PHE A 131 5.48 11.21 -4.10
C PHE A 131 5.42 10.22 -5.27
N THR A 132 4.28 10.14 -5.96
CA THR A 132 4.00 9.16 -7.01
C THR A 132 4.99 9.26 -8.17
N ASN A 133 5.74 8.18 -8.41
CA ASN A 133 6.61 8.03 -9.57
C ASN A 133 5.83 7.42 -10.74
N PHE A 134 5.16 8.27 -11.52
CA PHE A 134 4.33 7.83 -12.65
C PHE A 134 5.08 6.96 -13.66
N LYS A 135 6.34 7.27 -13.97
CA LYS A 135 7.15 6.51 -14.94
C LYS A 135 7.41 5.08 -14.46
N GLU A 136 7.75 4.93 -13.19
CA GLU A 136 8.01 3.62 -12.60
C GLU A 136 6.72 2.80 -12.50
N ILE A 137 5.60 3.42 -12.11
CA ILE A 137 4.29 2.76 -12.09
C ILE A 137 3.86 2.34 -13.50
N GLN A 138 4.02 3.19 -14.52
CA GLN A 138 3.75 2.82 -15.91
C GLN A 138 4.54 1.56 -16.32
N SER A 139 5.81 1.48 -15.94
CA SER A 139 6.67 0.32 -16.22
C SER A 139 6.19 -0.94 -15.50
N ILE A 140 5.95 -0.86 -14.18
CA ILE A 140 5.50 -2.00 -13.36
C ILE A 140 4.16 -2.54 -13.84
N PHE A 141 3.22 -1.63 -14.12
CA PHE A 141 1.88 -1.99 -14.58
C PHE A 141 1.82 -2.27 -16.07
N LYS A 142 2.89 -2.04 -16.84
CA LYS A 142 2.91 -2.20 -18.30
C LYS A 142 1.76 -1.42 -18.95
N ILE A 143 1.60 -0.15 -18.53
CA ILE A 143 0.62 0.78 -19.10
C ILE A 143 1.29 1.48 -20.28
N SER A 144 0.69 1.37 -21.47
CA SER A 144 1.23 2.04 -22.66
C SER A 144 0.81 3.51 -22.71
N ASP A 145 1.59 4.35 -23.39
CA ASP A 145 1.25 5.76 -23.60
C ASP A 145 -0.05 5.91 -24.43
N SER A 146 -0.33 4.95 -25.33
CA SER A 146 -1.58 4.89 -26.07
C SER A 146 -2.80 4.63 -25.17
N GLU A 147 -2.69 3.77 -24.15
CA GLU A 147 -3.76 3.51 -23.18
C GLU A 147 -4.11 4.78 -22.39
N LEU A 148 -3.10 5.56 -22.01
CA LEU A 148 -3.28 6.80 -21.27
C LEU A 148 -3.95 7.91 -22.08
N SER A 149 -3.73 7.91 -23.40
CA SER A 149 -4.38 8.85 -24.31
C SER A 149 -5.86 8.56 -24.55
N ILE A 150 -6.32 7.33 -24.25
CA ILE A 150 -7.68 6.85 -24.53
C ILE A 150 -8.56 6.87 -23.27
N ASP A 151 -8.05 6.37 -22.13
CA ASP A 151 -8.87 6.11 -20.94
C ASP A 151 -8.92 7.29 -19.95
N HIS A 152 -8.14 8.36 -20.19
CA HIS A 152 -7.98 9.57 -19.35
C HIS A 152 -7.73 9.36 -17.84
N SER A 153 -7.66 8.12 -17.34
CA SER A 153 -7.53 7.81 -15.93
C SER A 153 -6.53 6.67 -15.72
N PHE A 154 -5.27 7.06 -15.57
CA PHE A 154 -4.17 6.20 -15.09
C PHE A 154 -4.56 5.35 -13.86
N THR A 155 -5.43 5.91 -13.00
CA THR A 155 -5.92 5.23 -11.81
C THR A 155 -6.86 4.05 -12.11
N ASN A 156 -7.64 4.12 -13.19
CA ASN A 156 -8.50 3.01 -13.62
C ASN A 156 -7.66 1.86 -14.18
N ALA A 157 -6.69 2.16 -15.04
CA ALA A 157 -5.76 1.18 -15.61
C ALA A 157 -5.01 0.37 -14.52
N VAL A 158 -4.59 1.04 -13.45
CA VAL A 158 -3.99 0.42 -12.26
C VAL A 158 -5.00 -0.43 -11.50
N SER A 159 -6.18 0.13 -11.21
CA SER A 159 -7.23 -0.56 -10.45
C SER A 159 -7.71 -1.84 -11.14
N SER A 160 -7.89 -1.81 -12.47
CA SER A 160 -8.28 -2.97 -13.27
C SER A 160 -7.25 -4.09 -13.20
N ARG A 161 -5.95 -3.78 -13.32
CA ARG A 161 -4.88 -4.80 -13.21
C ARG A 161 -4.82 -5.41 -11.82
N ILE A 162 -5.03 -4.61 -10.78
CA ILE A 162 -5.12 -5.11 -9.40
C ILE A 162 -6.35 -5.98 -9.23
N ALA A 163 -7.51 -5.57 -9.76
CA ALA A 163 -8.74 -6.36 -9.65
C ALA A 163 -8.61 -7.72 -10.36
N LEU A 164 -7.92 -7.78 -11.49
CA LEU A 164 -7.76 -8.98 -12.32
C LEU A 164 -6.68 -9.96 -11.83
N LYS A 165 -5.79 -9.53 -10.94
CA LYS A 165 -4.71 -10.41 -10.44
C LYS A 165 -5.29 -11.62 -9.70
N ASP A 166 -4.77 -12.81 -9.94
CA ASP A 166 -5.22 -14.08 -9.32
C ASP A 166 -6.69 -14.47 -9.58
N LEU A 167 -7.34 -13.90 -10.61
CA LEU A 167 -8.61 -14.40 -11.17
C LEU A 167 -8.36 -15.50 -12.21
#